data_AF-A0A7S4N5L1-F1
#
_entry.id   AF-A0A7S4N5L1-F1
#
_cell.length_a   1.000
_cell.length_b   1.000
_cell.length_c   1.000
_cell.angle_alpha   90.00
_cell.angle_beta   90.00
_cell.angle_gamma   90.00
#
_symmetry.space_group_name_H-M   'P 1'
#
loop_
_entity.id
_entity.type
_entity.pdbx_description
1 polymer ?
#
loop_
_entity_poly.entity_id
_entity_poly.type
_entity_poly.pdbx_seq_one_letter_code
_entity_poly.pdbx_strand_id
1 'polypeptide(L)'
;NPKAKPKGMSTQRGNLERKRERDKEAKVLQRDQIKKLLEALDPMVPSSKRKLKELKGSLPSSRTTVQMLEDLVTHLRAMPHSRKKQEPGVSLEEATARVMSSRRERIVSVELPSWRIKCGSVGLEGYYVRSP
;
A
#
# COMPACT_ATOMS: atom_id res chain seq x y z
N ASN A 1 -60.36 -24.02 15.02
CA ASN A 1 -59.38 -23.96 13.92
C ASN A 1 -59.11 -22.49 13.55
N PRO A 2 -58.12 -21.79 14.14
CA PRO A 2 -57.74 -20.46 13.68
C PRO A 2 -56.47 -20.56 12.81
N LYS A 3 -56.62 -20.18 11.53
CA LYS A 3 -55.53 -20.07 10.55
C LYS A 3 -54.57 -18.95 10.94
N ALA A 4 -53.33 -19.29 11.28
CA ALA A 4 -52.25 -18.35 11.49
C ALA A 4 -51.89 -17.63 10.18
N LYS A 5 -51.92 -16.29 10.18
CA LYS A 5 -51.43 -15.46 9.07
C LYS A 5 -49.89 -15.53 8.98
N PRO A 6 -49.29 -15.46 7.77
CA PRO A 6 -47.86 -15.65 7.60
C PRO A 6 -47.08 -14.41 8.07
N LYS A 7 -46.37 -14.53 9.21
CA LYS A 7 -45.47 -13.50 9.77
C LYS A 7 -44.11 -13.37 9.03
N GLY A 8 -44.00 -13.89 7.79
CA GLY A 8 -42.71 -14.04 7.10
C GLY A 8 -42.23 -12.84 6.27
N MET A 9 -43.14 -11.97 5.78
CA MET A 9 -42.77 -10.96 4.77
C MET A 9 -42.19 -9.66 5.33
N SER A 10 -42.55 -9.25 6.55
CA SER A 10 -42.05 -8.01 7.16
C SER A 10 -40.58 -8.12 7.59
N THR A 11 -40.17 -9.28 8.11
CA THR A 11 -38.80 -9.55 8.57
C THR A 11 -37.80 -9.61 7.41
N GLN A 12 -38.20 -10.12 6.25
CA GLN A 12 -37.37 -10.14 5.04
C GLN A 12 -37.11 -8.72 4.49
N ARG A 13 -38.13 -7.85 4.52
CA ARG A 13 -38.01 -6.46 4.04
C ARG A 13 -37.04 -5.64 4.90
N GLY A 14 -37.15 -5.75 6.23
CA GLY A 14 -36.23 -5.08 7.17
C GLY A 14 -34.79 -5.59 7.07
N ASN A 15 -34.58 -6.89 6.82
CA ASN A 15 -33.23 -7.42 6.58
C ASN A 15 -32.61 -6.93 5.26
N LEU A 16 -33.42 -6.73 4.21
CA LEU A 16 -32.96 -6.22 2.93
C LEU A 16 -32.57 -4.73 3.02
N GLU A 17 -33.34 -3.93 3.76
CA GLU A 17 -33.03 -2.52 4.02
C GLU A 17 -31.73 -2.37 4.83
N ARG A 18 -31.58 -3.13 5.92
CA ARG A 18 -30.33 -3.16 6.71
C ARG A 18 -29.11 -3.64 5.92
N LYS A 19 -29.30 -4.54 4.94
CA LYS A 19 -28.22 -4.96 4.04
C LYS A 19 -27.84 -3.81 3.09
N ARG A 20 -28.82 -3.11 2.51
CA ARG A 20 -28.59 -1.96 1.63
C ARG A 20 -27.90 -0.81 2.36
N GLU A 21 -28.25 -0.56 3.63
CA GLU A 21 -27.58 0.45 4.45
C GLU A 21 -26.12 0.10 4.69
N ARG A 22 -25.82 -1.14 5.09
CA ARG A 22 -24.44 -1.62 5.22
C ARG A 22 -23.66 -1.55 3.91
N ASP A 23 -24.28 -1.89 2.78
CA ASP A 23 -23.64 -1.79 1.46
C ASP A 23 -23.36 -0.33 1.07
N LYS A 24 -24.22 0.62 1.48
CA LYS A 24 -23.99 2.06 1.27
C LYS A 24 -22.83 2.55 2.12
N GLU A 25 -22.80 2.20 3.40
CA GLU A 25 -21.70 2.56 4.32
C GLU A 25 -20.36 1.99 3.82
N ALA A 26 -20.33 0.72 3.41
CA ALA A 26 -19.15 0.09 2.84
C ALA A 26 -18.66 0.82 1.58
N LYS A 27 -19.57 1.24 0.70
CA LYS A 27 -19.23 2.03 -0.50
C LYS A 27 -18.68 3.41 -0.15
N VAL A 28 -19.20 4.06 0.89
CA VAL A 28 -18.70 5.36 1.36
C VAL A 28 -17.28 5.20 1.92
N LEU A 29 -17.06 4.17 2.75
CA LEU A 29 -15.73 3.86 3.30
C LEU A 29 -14.73 3.55 2.18
N GLN A 30 -15.11 2.75 1.19
CA GLN A 30 -14.26 2.46 0.02
C GLN A 30 -13.92 3.73 -0.76
N ARG A 31 -14.89 4.63 -0.98
CA ARG A 31 -14.65 5.90 -1.66
C ARG A 31 -13.67 6.79 -0.89
N ASP A 32 -13.82 6.88 0.43
CA ASP A 32 -12.90 7.66 1.27
C ASP A 32 -11.48 7.08 1.26
N GLN A 33 -11.35 5.75 1.34
CA GLN A 33 -10.07 5.06 1.23
C GLN A 33 -9.41 5.30 -0.13
N ILE A 34 -10.17 5.14 -1.23
CA ILE A 34 -9.67 5.41 -2.58
C ILE A 34 -9.23 6.85 -2.71
N LYS A 35 -10.01 7.81 -2.19
CA LYS A 35 -9.65 9.23 -2.22
C LYS A 35 -8.31 9.49 -1.51
N LYS A 36 -8.14 8.97 -0.29
CA LYS A 36 -6.88 9.08 0.47
C LYS A 36 -5.69 8.48 -0.27
N LEU A 37 -5.89 7.32 -0.89
CA LEU A 37 -4.85 6.67 -1.69
C LEU A 37 -4.46 7.52 -2.90
N LEU A 38 -5.43 8.10 -3.61
CA LEU A 38 -5.18 8.97 -4.75
C LEU A 38 -4.44 10.24 -4.35
N GLU A 39 -4.83 10.87 -3.23
CA GLU A 39 -4.16 12.07 -2.70
C GLU A 39 -2.71 11.79 -2.29
N ALA A 40 -2.42 10.63 -1.70
CA ALA A 40 -1.06 10.23 -1.34
C ALA A 40 -0.20 9.87 -2.55
N LEU A 41 -0.81 9.25 -3.57
CA LEU A 41 -0.10 8.79 -4.77
C LEU A 41 0.21 9.93 -5.74
N ASP A 42 -0.67 10.92 -5.85
CA ASP A 42 -0.55 12.04 -6.79
C ASP A 42 0.83 12.75 -6.75
N PRO A 43 1.39 13.17 -5.59
CA PRO A 43 2.71 13.82 -5.55
C PRO A 43 3.86 12.87 -5.90
N MET A 44 3.68 11.56 -5.83
CA MET A 44 4.70 10.57 -6.14
C MET A 44 4.82 10.28 -7.65
N VAL A 45 3.80 10.63 -8.44
CA VAL A 45 3.75 10.33 -9.87
C VAL A 45 4.26 11.53 -10.67
N PRO A 46 5.41 11.40 -11.37
CA PRO A 46 5.94 12.47 -12.22
C PRO A 46 4.90 12.89 -13.25
N SER A 47 4.72 14.20 -13.41
CA SER A 47 3.76 14.73 -14.37
C SER A 47 4.35 14.72 -15.78
N SER A 48 3.62 14.15 -16.74
CA SER A 48 3.93 14.34 -18.17
C SER A 48 3.80 15.82 -18.53
N LYS A 49 4.58 16.30 -19.51
CA LYS A 49 4.53 17.70 -20.01
C LYS A 49 3.20 17.96 -20.74
N ARG A 50 2.10 18.12 -20.00
CA ARG A 50 0.77 18.53 -20.51
C ARG A 50 0.62 20.04 -20.40
N LYS A 51 -0.18 20.66 -21.28
CA LYS A 51 -0.43 22.10 -21.19
C LYS A 51 -1.32 22.36 -19.96
N LEU A 52 -1.00 23.36 -19.15
CA LEU A 52 -1.77 23.72 -17.94
C LEU A 52 -3.28 23.90 -18.20
N LYS A 53 -3.68 24.29 -19.41
CA LYS A 53 -5.08 24.45 -19.84
C LYS A 53 -5.86 23.13 -19.93
N GLU A 54 -5.17 21.99 -19.97
CA GLU A 54 -5.72 20.63 -20.07
C GLU A 54 -5.87 19.95 -18.70
N LEU A 55 -5.34 20.59 -17.64
CA LEU A 55 -5.36 20.09 -16.26
C LEU A 55 -6.51 20.75 -15.50
N LYS A 56 -7.67 20.10 -15.49
CA LYS A 56 -8.91 20.55 -14.81
C LYS A 56 -9.45 19.49 -13.86
N GLY A 57 -8.58 18.76 -13.18
CA GLY A 57 -8.98 17.73 -12.23
C GLY A 57 -8.92 18.19 -10.78
N SER A 58 -9.46 17.35 -9.89
CA SER A 58 -9.60 17.64 -8.46
C SER A 58 -8.45 17.13 -7.59
N LEU A 59 -7.41 16.54 -8.20
CA LEU A 59 -6.22 16.10 -7.47
C LEU A 59 -5.31 17.30 -7.13
N PRO A 60 -4.44 17.19 -6.12
CA PRO A 60 -3.49 18.25 -5.76
C PRO A 60 -2.65 18.79 -6.93
N SER A 61 -2.30 17.95 -7.89
CA SER A 61 -1.57 18.32 -9.11
C SER A 61 -2.46 18.93 -10.21
N SER A 62 -3.73 19.21 -9.92
CA SER A 62 -4.77 19.62 -10.88
C SER A 62 -5.06 18.61 -12.01
N ARG A 63 -4.57 17.37 -11.89
CA ARG A 63 -4.83 16.26 -12.84
C ARG A 63 -6.17 15.60 -12.54
N THR A 64 -6.80 15.05 -13.56
CA THR A 64 -7.88 14.08 -13.36
C THR A 64 -7.31 12.73 -12.92
N THR A 65 -8.13 11.89 -12.28
CA THR A 65 -7.71 10.54 -11.87
C THR A 65 -7.17 9.72 -13.05
N VAL A 66 -7.80 9.82 -14.22
CA VAL A 66 -7.37 9.13 -15.44
C VAL A 66 -5.99 9.60 -15.89
N GLN A 67 -5.76 10.92 -15.93
CA GLN A 67 -4.48 11.51 -16.31
C GLN A 67 -3.33 11.08 -15.38
N MET A 68 -3.58 11.00 -14.08
CA MET A 68 -2.60 10.54 -13.09
C MET A 68 -2.30 9.03 -13.26
N LEU A 69 -3.33 8.21 -13.49
CA LEU A 69 -3.13 6.77 -13.72
C LEU A 69 -2.37 6.49 -15.03
N GLU A 70 -2.61 7.26 -16.09
CA GLU A 70 -1.83 7.17 -17.33
C GLU A 70 -0.34 7.53 -17.10
N ASP A 71 -0.08 8.61 -16.37
CA ASP A 71 1.28 9.02 -16.01
C ASP A 71 1.96 7.94 -15.15
N LEU A 72 1.24 7.35 -14.20
CA LEU A 72 1.73 6.26 -13.36
C LEU A 72 2.11 5.04 -14.19
N VAL A 73 1.24 4.60 -15.11
CA VAL A 73 1.52 3.47 -15.99
C VAL A 73 2.75 3.76 -16.86
N THR A 74 2.85 4.98 -17.38
CA THR A 74 4.00 5.41 -18.19
C THR A 74 5.28 5.41 -17.37
N HIS A 75 5.23 5.93 -16.15
CA HIS A 75 6.36 5.96 -15.22
C HIS A 75 6.81 4.55 -14.82
N LEU A 76 5.87 3.65 -14.52
CA LEU A 76 6.17 2.25 -14.21
C LEU A 76 6.78 1.51 -15.41
N ARG A 77 6.31 1.80 -16.63
CA ARG A 77 6.89 1.23 -17.87
C ARG A 77 8.29 1.76 -18.18
N ALA A 78 8.51 3.05 -17.93
CA ALA A 78 9.79 3.72 -18.15
C ALA A 78 10.82 3.40 -17.06
N MET A 79 10.35 3.05 -15.86
CA MET A 79 11.21 2.47 -14.84
C MET A 79 11.90 1.25 -15.45
N PRO A 80 13.24 1.15 -15.35
CA PRO A 80 13.94 -0.04 -15.75
C PRO A 80 13.35 -1.16 -14.91
N HIS A 81 12.49 -1.96 -15.53
CA HIS A 81 12.14 -3.24 -14.98
C HIS A 81 13.49 -3.90 -14.83
N SER A 82 13.91 -4.16 -13.60
CA SER A 82 14.90 -5.19 -13.38
C SER A 82 14.27 -6.46 -13.93
N ARG A 83 14.35 -6.67 -15.25
CA ARG A 83 14.21 -7.95 -15.93
C ARG A 83 15.43 -8.78 -15.57
N LYS A 84 15.80 -8.81 -14.29
CA LYS A 84 16.33 -10.02 -13.72
C LYS A 84 15.18 -10.98 -13.90
N LYS A 85 15.34 -11.93 -14.83
CA LYS A 85 14.68 -13.23 -14.76
C LYS A 85 14.25 -13.47 -13.32
N GLN A 86 12.98 -13.77 -13.08
CA GLN A 86 12.59 -14.44 -11.85
C GLN A 86 13.31 -15.80 -11.82
N GLU A 87 14.61 -15.77 -11.53
CA GLU A 87 15.24 -16.83 -10.79
C GLU A 87 14.55 -16.77 -9.42
N PRO A 88 13.99 -17.87 -8.91
CA PRO A 88 13.45 -17.93 -7.56
C PRO A 88 14.63 -17.76 -6.59
N GLY A 89 14.97 -16.52 -6.30
CA GLY A 89 16.14 -16.17 -5.52
C GLY A 89 16.20 -14.66 -5.38
N VAL A 90 15.78 -14.15 -4.22
CA VAL A 90 16.17 -12.82 -3.79
C VAL A 90 17.71 -12.78 -3.81
N SER A 91 18.31 -11.75 -4.41
CA SER A 91 19.78 -11.66 -4.40
C SER A 91 20.28 -11.69 -2.96
N LEU A 92 21.46 -12.26 -2.72
CA LEU A 92 22.02 -12.29 -1.37
C LEU A 92 22.08 -10.90 -0.74
N GLU A 93 22.39 -9.88 -1.54
CA GLU A 93 22.41 -8.48 -1.11
C GLU A 93 21.01 -7.99 -0.69
N GLU A 94 19.97 -8.27 -1.47
CA GLU A 94 18.60 -7.85 -1.14
C GLU A 94 18.03 -8.64 0.05
N ALA A 95 18.35 -9.93 0.13
CA ALA A 95 17.97 -10.76 1.27
C ALA A 95 18.67 -10.26 2.54
N THR A 96 19.95 -9.94 2.45
CA THR A 96 20.73 -9.38 3.56
C THR A 96 20.17 -8.01 3.96
N ALA A 97 19.86 -7.13 3.02
CA ALA A 97 19.26 -5.83 3.30
C ALA A 97 17.91 -5.96 4.02
N ARG A 98 17.05 -6.88 3.57
CA ARG A 98 15.77 -7.17 4.24
C ARG A 98 15.96 -7.67 5.66
N VAL A 99 16.86 -8.64 5.85
CA VAL A 99 17.20 -9.21 7.15
C VAL A 99 17.76 -8.12 8.09
N MET A 100 18.69 -7.29 7.60
CA MET A 100 19.29 -6.20 8.38
C MET A 100 18.30 -5.05 8.66
N SER A 101 17.27 -4.85 7.83
CA SER A 101 16.21 -3.87 8.07
C SER A 101 15.19 -4.29 9.15
N SER A 102 15.25 -5.55 9.61
CA SER A 102 14.32 -6.07 10.61
C SER A 102 14.42 -5.30 11.92
N ARG A 103 13.27 -4.82 12.41
CA ARG A 103 13.13 -4.20 13.74
C ARG A 103 12.79 -5.22 14.83
N ARG A 104 12.33 -6.40 14.43
CA ARG A 104 11.91 -7.48 15.34
C ARG A 104 13.07 -8.39 15.68
N GLU A 105 13.87 -8.74 14.70
CA GLU A 105 14.99 -9.65 14.85
C GLU A 105 16.29 -8.86 15.08
N ARG A 106 17.10 -9.34 16.03
CA ARG A 106 18.37 -8.75 16.42
C ARG A 106 19.49 -9.55 15.77
N ILE A 107 20.08 -9.00 14.73
CA ILE A 107 21.03 -9.72 13.86
C ILE A 107 22.30 -8.90 13.77
N VAL A 108 23.44 -9.58 13.81
CA VAL A 108 24.76 -8.96 13.63
C VAL A 108 25.52 -9.66 12.52
N SER A 109 26.21 -8.87 11.69
CA SER A 109 27.23 -9.37 10.78
C SER A 109 28.60 -9.24 11.43
N VAL A 110 29.36 -10.34 11.45
CA VAL A 110 30.69 -10.40 12.06
C VAL A 110 31.75 -10.74 11.02
N GLU A 111 32.96 -10.24 11.24
CA GLU A 111 34.15 -10.66 10.53
C GLU A 111 34.77 -11.89 11.19
N LEU A 112 35.18 -12.88 10.40
CA LEU A 112 35.97 -14.00 10.90
C LEU A 112 37.44 -13.87 10.44
N PRO A 113 38.43 -14.29 11.25
CA PRO A 113 38.28 -14.91 12.58
C PRO A 113 38.18 -13.91 13.74
N SER A 114 38.25 -12.59 13.46
CA SER A 114 38.36 -11.55 14.48
C SER A 114 37.11 -11.38 15.35
N TRP A 115 35.98 -11.96 14.95
CA TRP A 115 34.64 -11.81 15.55
C TRP A 115 34.20 -10.36 15.71
N ARG A 116 34.81 -9.43 14.96
CA ARG A 116 34.45 -8.01 15.02
C ARG A 116 33.10 -7.79 14.34
N ILE A 117 32.20 -7.12 15.04
CA ILE A 117 30.90 -6.73 14.50
C ILE A 117 31.11 -5.67 13.42
N LYS A 118 30.69 -5.95 12.18
CA LYS A 118 30.71 -4.99 11.06
C LYS A 118 29.47 -4.12 11.08
N CYS A 119 28.31 -4.72 11.27
CA CYS A 119 27.03 -4.03 11.33
C CYS A 119 25.98 -4.85 12.10
N GLY A 120 24.91 -4.18 12.51
CA GLY A 120 23.76 -4.77 13.18
C GLY A 120 22.46 -4.39 12.49
N SER A 121 21.40 -5.18 12.71
CA SER A 121 20.06 -4.84 12.24
C SER A 121 19.49 -3.63 12.96
N VAL A 122 18.48 -2.98 12.36
CA VAL A 122 17.79 -1.81 12.96
C VAL A 122 17.20 -2.15 14.34
N GLY A 123 16.78 -3.40 14.56
CA GLY A 123 16.31 -3.87 15.87
C GLY A 123 17.32 -3.77 17.02
N LEU A 124 18.60 -3.48 16.73
CA LEU A 124 19.66 -3.30 17.73
C LEU A 124 19.89 -1.84 18.15
N GLU A 125 19.35 -0.85 17.42
CA GLU A 125 19.61 0.57 17.68
C GLU A 125 19.19 1.02 19.09
N GLY A 126 18.20 0.34 19.71
CA GLY A 126 17.77 0.62 21.08
C GLY A 126 18.55 -0.12 22.18
N TYR A 127 19.47 -1.01 21.83
CA TYR A 127 20.16 -1.90 22.79
C TYR A 127 21.64 -1.57 22.97
N TYR A 128 22.23 -0.84 22.03
CA TYR A 128 23.63 -0.44 22.11
C TYR A 128 23.73 1.08 22.26
N VAL A 129 24.06 1.53 23.47
CA VAL A 129 24.72 2.83 23.65
C VAL A 129 26.09 2.69 22.99
N ARG A 130 26.40 3.48 21.97
CA ARG A 130 27.76 3.56 21.42
C ARG A 130 28.69 3.81 22.60
N SER A 131 29.49 2.81 22.98
CA SER A 131 30.63 3.08 23.84
C SER A 131 31.61 3.93 23.02
N PRO A 132 32.18 5.00 23.63
CA PRO A 132 32.99 6.00 22.93
C PRO A 132 34.21 5.40 22.23
#